data_AF-R7SNZ0-F1
#
_entry.id   AF-R7SNZ0-F1
#
_cell.length_a   1.000
_cell.length_b   1.000
_cell.length_c   1.000
_cell.angle_alpha   90.00
_cell.angle_beta   90.00
_cell.angle_gamma   90.00
#
_symmetry.space_group_name_H-M   'P 1'
#
loop_
_entity.id
_entity.type
_entity.pdbx_description
1 polymer ?
#
loop_
_entity_poly.entity_id
_entity_poly.type
_entity_poly.pdbx_seq_one_letter_code
_entity_poly.pdbx_strand_id
1 'polypeptide(L)'
;LLVYPQTGTGAVNITRADLKRLDDGQYLNDTIIEFGLKLWMENLRQKLPELADQVHVFNSFFYKKLSSKKECVFISLGGVPSY
;
A
#
# COMPACT_ATOMS: atom_id res chain seq x y z
N LEU A 1 -6.48 -9.00 18.54
CA LEU A 1 -5.76 -8.06 17.66
C LEU A 1 -4.50 -8.77 17.25
N LEU A 2 -4.22 -8.90 15.96
CA LEU A 2 -3.01 -9.56 15.46
C LEU A 2 -2.09 -8.48 14.91
N VAL A 3 -0.82 -8.48 15.32
CA VAL A 3 0.19 -7.52 14.85
C VAL A 3 1.23 -8.29 14.06
N TYR A 4 1.45 -7.91 12.80
CA TYR A 4 2.37 -8.64 11.92
C TYR A 4 3.21 -7.71 11.02
N PRO A 5 4.54 -7.91 10.92
CA PRO A 5 5.34 -8.88 11.69
C PRO A 5 5.42 -8.52 13.18
N GLN A 6 5.62 -9.52 14.05
CA GLN A 6 5.75 -9.30 15.51
C GLN A 6 7.01 -8.50 15.88
N THR A 7 8.02 -8.54 15.01
CA THR A 7 9.29 -7.83 15.14
C THR A 7 9.65 -7.25 13.78
N GLY A 8 9.92 -5.94 13.72
CA GLY A 8 10.34 -5.25 12.50
C GLY A 8 9.53 -3.98 12.21
N THR A 9 10.02 -3.18 11.27
CA THR A 9 9.36 -1.95 10.82
C THR A 9 8.18 -2.26 9.91
N GLY A 10 7.08 -1.51 10.05
CA GLY A 10 5.88 -1.68 9.22
C GLY A 10 4.94 -2.77 9.73
N ALA A 11 4.75 -2.90 11.04
CA ALA A 11 3.74 -3.81 11.58
C ALA A 11 2.32 -3.40 11.19
N VAL A 12 1.52 -4.37 10.73
CA VAL A 12 0.11 -4.24 10.40
C VAL A 12 -0.72 -4.68 11.59
N ASN A 13 -1.65 -3.84 12.03
CA ASN A 13 -2.59 -4.15 13.11
C ASN A 13 -3.90 -4.66 12.53
N ILE A 14 -4.18 -5.95 12.72
CA ILE A 14 -5.39 -6.61 12.25
C ILE A 14 -6.38 -6.70 13.40
N THR A 15 -7.52 -6.06 13.22
CA THR A 15 -8.62 -6.04 14.19
C THR A 15 -9.66 -7.11 13.87
N ARG A 16 -10.58 -7.37 14.80
CA ARG A 16 -11.73 -8.26 14.53
C ARG A 16 -12.66 -7.71 13.46
N ALA A 17 -12.70 -6.39 13.27
CA ALA A 17 -13.50 -5.77 12.22
C ALA A 17 -12.90 -6.04 10.83
N ASP A 18 -11.56 -6.06 10.73
CA ASP A 18 -10.89 -6.49 9.49
C ASP A 18 -11.24 -7.94 9.15
N LEU A 19 -11.25 -8.85 10.15
CA LEU A 19 -11.61 -10.24 9.93
C LEU A 19 -13.01 -10.44 9.30
N LYS A 20 -13.99 -9.61 9.67
CA LYS A 20 -15.33 -9.66 9.07
C LYS A 20 -15.34 -9.30 7.58
N ARG A 21 -14.30 -8.62 7.08
CA ARG A 21 -14.16 -8.28 5.66
C ARG A 21 -13.58 -9.42 4.82
N LEU A 22 -13.19 -10.53 5.44
CA LEU A 22 -12.85 -11.78 4.75
C LEU A 22 -14.09 -12.64 4.43
N ASP A 23 -15.27 -12.29 4.97
CA ASP A 23 -16.50 -13.02 4.66
C ASP A 23 -16.91 -12.83 3.19
N ASP A 24 -17.62 -13.83 2.66
CA ASP A 24 -18.03 -13.85 1.26
C ASP A 24 -18.86 -12.61 0.88
N GLY A 25 -18.55 -12.04 -0.29
CA GLY A 25 -19.21 -10.86 -0.82
C GLY A 25 -18.79 -9.53 -0.18
N GLN A 26 -17.83 -9.53 0.75
CA GLN A 26 -17.25 -8.31 1.31
C GLN A 26 -15.99 -7.88 0.54
N TYR A 27 -15.79 -6.57 0.39
CA TYR A 27 -14.53 -6.06 -0.12
C TYR A 27 -13.45 -6.18 0.95
N LEU A 28 -12.22 -6.50 0.56
CA LEU A 28 -11.07 -6.49 1.47
C LEU A 28 -10.69 -5.06 1.88
N ASN A 29 -10.15 -4.91 3.09
CA ASN A 29 -9.56 -3.64 3.54
C ASN A 29 -8.10 -3.52 3.10
N ASP A 30 -7.59 -2.29 2.99
CA ASP A 30 -6.17 -1.99 2.77
C ASP A 30 -5.28 -2.76 3.76
N THR A 31 -5.68 -2.83 5.04
CA THR A 31 -4.98 -3.58 6.10
C THR A 31 -4.82 -5.07 5.79
N ILE A 32 -5.87 -5.73 5.27
CA ILE A 32 -5.83 -7.16 4.95
C ILE A 32 -4.97 -7.42 3.72
N ILE A 33 -5.09 -6.55 2.71
CA ILE A 33 -4.27 -6.63 1.51
C ILE A 33 -2.79 -6.49 1.89
N GLU A 34 -2.43 -5.52 2.73
CA GLU A 34 -1.06 -5.32 3.18
C GLU A 34 -0.52 -6.53 3.97
N PHE A 35 -1.33 -7.10 4.85
CA PHE A 35 -0.96 -8.32 5.57
C PHE A 35 -0.72 -9.51 4.62
N GLY A 36 -1.64 -9.76 3.70
CA GLY A 36 -1.53 -10.87 2.74
C GLY A 36 -0.29 -10.76 1.86
N LEU A 37 0.02 -9.56 1.40
CA LEU A 37 1.23 -9.27 0.62
C LEU A 37 2.51 -9.56 1.40
N LYS A 38 2.59 -9.18 2.68
CA LYS A 38 3.75 -9.47 3.54
C LYS A 38 3.89 -10.96 3.80
N LEU A 39 2.80 -11.65 4.08
CA LEU A 39 2.80 -13.10 4.28
C LEU A 39 3.26 -13.84 3.01
N TRP A 40 2.79 -13.41 1.84
CA TRP A 40 3.23 -13.97 0.57
C TRP A 40 4.72 -13.74 0.32
N MET A 41 5.21 -12.53 0.60
CA MET A 41 6.62 -12.19 0.45
C MET A 41 7.53 -13.03 1.38
N GLU A 42 7.11 -13.22 2.63
CA GLU A 42 7.81 -14.09 3.59
C GLU A 42 7.85 -15.55 3.09
N ASN A 43 6.71 -16.07 2.62
CA ASN A 43 6.65 -17.40 2.02
C ASN A 43 7.54 -17.53 0.78
N LEU A 44 7.59 -16.48 -0.04
CA LEU A 44 8.46 -16.43 -1.23
C LEU A 44 9.93 -16.45 -0.82
N ARG A 45 10.33 -15.67 0.20
CA ARG A 45 11.69 -15.67 0.76
C ARG A 45 12.11 -17.06 1.27
N GLN A 46 11.18 -17.78 1.90
CA GLN A 46 11.45 -19.13 2.40
C GLN A 46 11.58 -20.18 1.30
N LYS A 47 10.77 -20.07 0.23
CA LYS A 47 10.77 -21.05 -0.87
C LYS A 47 11.83 -20.77 -1.93
N LEU A 48 12.02 -19.50 -2.29
CA LEU A 48 12.84 -19.03 -3.40
C LEU A 48 13.48 -17.67 -3.04
N PRO A 49 14.54 -17.67 -2.20
CA PRO A 49 15.16 -16.43 -1.74
C PRO A 49 15.71 -15.56 -2.88
N GLU A 50 16.29 -16.17 -3.92
CA GLU A 50 16.82 -15.44 -5.08
C GLU A 50 15.74 -14.69 -5.86
N LEU A 51 14.53 -15.25 -5.94
CA LEU A 51 13.39 -14.59 -6.57
C LEU A 51 12.84 -13.49 -5.67
N ALA A 52 12.79 -13.75 -4.36
CA ALA A 52 12.31 -12.77 -3.40
C ALA A 52 13.16 -11.49 -3.38
N ASP A 53 14.48 -11.57 -3.58
CA ASP A 53 15.31 -10.36 -3.64
C ASP A 53 15.12 -9.56 -4.95
N GLN A 54 14.54 -10.17 -5.98
CA GLN A 54 14.16 -9.50 -7.23
C GLN A 54 12.75 -8.89 -7.17
N VAL A 55 11.99 -9.17 -6.12
CA VAL A 55 10.60 -8.72 -5.98
C VAL A 55 10.50 -7.64 -4.91
N HIS A 56 9.92 -6.49 -5.26
CA HIS A 56 9.58 -5.44 -4.30
C HIS A 56 8.07 -5.20 -4.29
N VAL A 57 7.46 -5.29 -3.12
CA VAL A 57 6.03 -5.08 -2.94
C VAL A 57 5.79 -3.75 -2.25
N PHE A 58 5.10 -2.84 -2.94
CA PHE A 58 4.65 -1.58 -2.37
C PHE A 58 3.31 -1.74 -1.65
N ASN A 59 3.03 -0.85 -0.69
CA ASN A 59 1.72 -0.80 -0.03
C ASN A 59 0.62 -0.26 -0.96
N SER A 60 -0.64 -0.40 -0.56
CA SER A 60 -1.82 0.02 -1.35
C SER A 60 -1.92 1.55 -1.55
N PHE A 61 -1.15 2.33 -0.80
CA PHE A 61 -1.09 3.79 -0.92
C PHE A 61 -0.14 4.26 -2.02
N PHE A 62 0.83 3.44 -2.43
CA PHE A 62 1.82 3.81 -3.43
C PHE A 62 1.16 4.20 -4.76
N TYR A 63 0.25 3.37 -5.26
CA TYR A 63 -0.46 3.66 -6.51
C TYR A 63 -1.36 4.89 -6.39
N LYS A 64 -2.08 5.04 -5.27
CA LYS A 64 -2.90 6.24 -4.99
C LYS A 64 -2.03 7.50 -5.13
N LYS A 65 -0.85 7.52 -4.50
CA LYS A 65 0.09 8.64 -4.54
C LYS A 65 0.77 8.84 -5.90
N LEU A 66 1.01 7.77 -6.66
CA LEU A 66 1.55 7.84 -8.02
C LEU A 66 0.51 8.41 -9.02
N SER A 67 -0.75 8.03 -8.85
CA SER A 67 -1.86 8.47 -9.72
C SER A 67 -2.36 9.88 -9.41
N SER A 68 -2.05 10.41 -8.22
CA SER A 68 -2.28 11.81 -7.86
C SER A 68 -1.45 12.70 -8.78
N LYS A 69 -2.01 13.09 -9.93
CA LYS A 69 -1.54 14.24 -10.68
C LYS A 69 -1.55 15.41 -9.70
N LYS A 70 -0.38 15.90 -9.32
CA LYS A 70 -0.30 17.28 -8.85
C LYS A 70 -0.88 18.08 -10.00
N GLU A 71 -2.04 18.69 -9.81
CA GLU A 71 -2.44 19.77 -10.70
C GLU A 71 -1.23 20.71 -10.72
N CYS A 72 -0.56 20.80 -11.88
CA CYS A 72 0.35 21.90 -12.10
C CYS A 72 -0.50 23.13 -11.86
N VAL A 73 -0.32 23.75 -10.69
CA VAL A 73 -0.81 25.09 -10.44
C VAL A 73 -0.03 25.93 -11.44
N PHE A 74 -0.61 26.14 -12.61
CA PHE A 74 -0.23 27.23 -13.49
C PHE A 74 -0.50 28.47 -12.65
N ILE A 75 0.55 28.96 -12.00
CA ILE A 75 0.55 30.30 -11.44
C ILE A 75 0.40 31.18 -12.66
N SER A 76 -0.83 31.61 -12.94
CA SER A 76 -1.09 32.62 -13.95
C SER A 76 -0.33 33.86 -13.47
N LEU A 77 0.88 34.05 -14.00
CA LEU A 77 1.63 35.30 -13.84
C LEU A 77 0.76 36.37 -14.49
N GLY A 78 0.01 37.07 -13.66
CA GLY A 78 -0.94 38.08 -14.08
C GLY A 78 -0.24 39.18 -14.87
N GLY A 79 -0.76 39.41 -16.09
CA GLY A 79 -0.94 40.73 -16.68
C GLY A 79 0.33 41.46 -17.11
N VAL A 80 0.69 41.33 -18.40
CA VAL A 80 1.39 42.41 -19.10
C VAL A 80 0.35 43.46 -19.49
N PRO A 81 0.43 44.73 -19.06
CA PRO A 81 -0.49 45.75 -19.51
C PRO A 81 -0.15 46.11 -20.96
N SER A 82 -1.12 45.98 -21.85
CA SER A 82 -1.04 46.49 -23.22
C SER A 82 -1.16 48.02 -23.20
N TYR A 83 -0.18 48.69 -23.81
CA TYR A 83 -0.16 50.14 -24.07
C TYR A 83 -1.32 50.58 -24.97
#